data_AF-A0A5J4VFL6-F1
#
_entry.id   AF-A0A5J4VFL6-F1
#
_cell.length_a   1.000
_cell.length_b   1.000
_cell.length_c   1.000
_cell.angle_alpha   90.00
_cell.angle_beta   90.00
_cell.angle_gamma   90.00
#
_symmetry.space_group_name_H-M   'P 1'
#
loop_
_entity.id
_entity.type
_entity.pdbx_description
1 polymer ?
#
loop_
_entity_poly.entity_id
_entity_poly.type
_entity_poly.pdbx_seq_one_letter_code
_entity_poly.pdbx_strand_id
1 'polypeptide(L)'
;MNWMHYICCDTDLMTWAISGNPEVVEEYRQKFKYVMKDQKFYDENNPLFFGSYKQLLGVSYEAEGSACIALAPKIHYIYNPLPNEIKKITIIV
;
A
#
# COMPACT_ATOMS: atom_id res chain seq x y z
N MET A 1 -0.12 18.39 0.73
CA MET A 1 -0.94 17.17 0.54
C MET A 1 -0.30 16.08 1.37
N ASN A 2 -1.07 15.33 2.16
CA ASN A 2 -0.52 14.23 2.96
C ASN A 2 -0.31 13.03 2.04
N TRP A 3 0.93 12.52 1.99
CA TRP A 3 1.29 11.45 1.06
C TRP A 3 0.87 10.06 1.57
N MET A 4 0.61 9.93 2.87
CA MET A 4 0.23 8.69 3.53
C MET A 4 -0.81 8.99 4.61
N HIS A 5 -1.88 8.21 4.67
CA HIS A 5 -2.99 8.37 5.60
C HIS A 5 -3.23 7.07 6.34
N TYR A 6 -3.20 7.10 7.66
CA TYR A 6 -3.55 5.93 8.46
C TYR A 6 -5.05 5.62 8.36
N ILE A 7 -5.42 4.35 8.14
CA ILE A 7 -6.82 3.91 8.10
C ILE A 7 -7.16 3.11 9.36
N CYS A 8 -6.47 2.00 9.59
CA CYS A 8 -6.70 1.14 10.76
C CYS A 8 -5.48 0.29 11.09
N CYS A 9 -5.44 -0.24 12.31
CA CYS A 9 -4.42 -1.13 12.82
C CYS A 9 -5.10 -2.24 13.64
N ASP A 10 -4.58 -3.46 13.52
CA ASP A 10 -4.77 -4.56 14.46
C ASP A 10 -3.39 -4.92 15.04
N THR A 11 -3.32 -5.94 15.88
CA THR A 11 -2.12 -6.35 16.65
C THR A 11 -0.87 -6.49 15.79
N ASP A 12 -1.02 -7.04 14.59
CA ASP A 12 0.03 -7.42 13.66
C ASP A 12 -0.20 -6.88 12.23
N LEU A 13 -1.13 -5.95 12.05
CA LEU A 13 -1.53 -5.42 10.75
C LEU A 13 -1.75 -3.91 10.78
N MET A 14 -1.31 -3.19 9.76
CA MET A 14 -1.55 -1.74 9.64
C MET A 14 -1.89 -1.29 8.22
N THR A 15 -3.05 -0.67 8.04
CA THR A 15 -3.57 -0.26 6.73
C THR A 15 -3.42 1.24 6.51
N TRP A 16 -2.88 1.65 5.36
CA TRP A 16 -2.50 3.03 5.04
C TRP A 16 -2.88 3.48 3.63
N ALA A 17 -3.65 4.56 3.49
CA ALA A 17 -3.93 5.18 2.20
C ALA A 17 -2.69 5.89 1.65
N ILE A 18 -2.24 5.52 0.45
CA ILE A 18 -1.06 6.14 -0.18
C ILE A 18 -1.52 7.07 -1.30
N SER A 19 -1.15 8.35 -1.18
CA SER A 19 -1.43 9.32 -2.23
C SER A 19 -0.42 9.17 -3.35
N GLY A 20 -0.90 8.72 -4.49
CA GLY A 20 -0.10 8.61 -5.70
C GLY A 20 0.07 9.87 -6.50
N ASN A 21 0.85 9.74 -7.57
CA ASN A 21 0.78 10.68 -8.67
C ASN A 21 -0.42 10.29 -9.56
N PRO A 22 -1.41 11.18 -9.77
CA PRO A 22 -2.56 10.90 -10.63
C PRO A 22 -2.22 10.82 -12.13
N GLU A 23 -1.03 11.26 -12.54
CA GLU A 23 -0.61 11.33 -13.95
C GLU A 23 0.09 10.05 -14.45
N VAL A 24 0.36 9.09 -13.57
CA VAL A 24 1.09 7.85 -13.91
C VAL A 24 0.16 6.64 -14.06
N VAL A 25 0.49 5.79 -15.03
CA VAL A 25 -0.27 4.58 -15.40
C VAL A 25 -0.20 3.49 -14.32
N GLU A 26 0.80 3.54 -13.44
CA GLU A 26 1.01 2.54 -12.38
C GLU A 26 -0.11 2.55 -11.31
N GLU A 27 -0.97 3.59 -11.29
CA GLU A 27 -2.12 3.75 -10.38
C GLU A 27 -1.81 3.34 -8.92
N TYR A 28 -2.60 2.45 -8.33
CA TYR A 28 -2.44 1.98 -6.95
C TYR A 28 -1.24 1.02 -6.78
N ARG A 29 -0.74 0.43 -7.87
CA ARG A 29 0.42 -0.48 -7.86
C ARG A 29 1.76 0.25 -7.77
N GLN A 30 1.72 1.58 -7.73
CA GLN A 30 2.88 2.43 -7.45
C GLN A 30 3.56 2.12 -6.12
N LYS A 31 2.87 1.45 -5.19
CA LYS A 31 3.34 1.15 -3.84
C LYS A 31 3.83 2.45 -3.16
N PHE A 32 5.03 2.46 -2.58
CA PHE A 32 5.59 3.63 -1.90
C PHE A 32 6.42 4.55 -2.78
N LYS A 33 6.55 4.26 -4.09
CA LYS A 33 7.48 4.93 -5.02
C LYS A 33 7.41 6.45 -4.97
N TYR A 34 6.21 7.05 -4.99
CA TYR A 34 6.05 8.51 -5.02
C TYR A 34 5.96 9.16 -3.63
N VAL A 35 5.97 8.35 -2.57
CA VAL A 35 5.83 8.82 -1.17
C VAL A 35 7.15 8.74 -0.41
N MET A 36 8.02 7.80 -0.79
CA MET A 36 9.38 7.72 -0.26
C MET A 36 10.24 8.83 -0.87
N LYS A 37 10.85 9.62 0.02
CA LYS A 37 11.75 10.72 -0.39
C LYS A 37 13.11 10.21 -0.87
N ASP A 38 13.59 9.12 -0.28
CA ASP A 38 14.85 8.50 -0.66
C ASP A 38 14.56 7.39 -1.69
N GLN A 39 14.66 7.76 -2.96
CA GLN A 39 14.39 6.86 -4.06
C GLN A 39 15.42 5.73 -4.14
N LYS A 40 16.68 6.00 -3.81
CA LYS A 40 17.74 4.99 -3.81
C LYS A 40 17.46 3.92 -2.77
N PHE A 41 17.08 4.34 -1.56
CA PHE A 41 16.65 3.42 -0.50
C PHE A 41 15.45 2.58 -0.94
N TYR A 42 14.44 3.20 -1.56
CA TYR A 42 13.28 2.46 -2.06
C TYR A 42 13.68 1.41 -3.11
N ASP A 43 14.47 1.80 -4.12
CA ASP A 43 14.83 0.92 -5.22
C ASP A 43 15.67 -0.28 -4.73
N GLU A 44 16.59 -0.05 -3.77
CA GLU A 44 17.42 -1.10 -3.16
C GLU A 44 16.60 -2.09 -2.30
N ASN A 45 15.55 -1.61 -1.62
CA ASN A 45 14.77 -2.42 -0.67
C ASN A 45 13.43 -2.93 -1.24
N ASN A 46 12.94 -2.38 -2.35
CA ASN A 46 11.69 -2.79 -2.98
C ASN A 46 11.61 -4.31 -3.25
N PRO A 47 12.68 -4.99 -3.71
CA PRO A 47 12.68 -6.45 -3.83
C PRO A 47 12.56 -7.22 -2.50
N LEU A 48 12.91 -6.61 -1.37
CA LEU A 48 12.83 -7.22 -0.04
C LEU A 48 11.41 -7.15 0.57
N PHE A 49 10.64 -6.13 0.16
CA PHE A 49 9.25 -5.96 0.58
C PHE A 49 8.26 -6.64 -0.37
N PHE A 50 8.52 -6.57 -1.68
CA PHE A 50 7.54 -6.94 -2.71
C PHE A 50 8.05 -7.98 -3.71
N GLY A 51 9.26 -8.50 -3.51
CA GLY A 51 9.86 -9.54 -4.34
C GLY A 51 9.64 -10.95 -3.79
N SER A 52 10.59 -11.84 -4.04
CA SER A 52 10.59 -13.22 -3.53
C SER A 52 10.82 -13.31 -2.02
N TYR A 53 11.49 -12.32 -1.45
CA TYR A 53 11.64 -12.14 -0.02
C TYR A 53 10.41 -11.40 0.47
N LYS A 54 9.62 -12.05 1.32
CA LYS A 54 8.30 -11.56 1.74
C LYS A 54 8.31 -10.77 3.05
N GLN A 55 9.48 -10.52 3.64
CA GLN A 55 9.57 -9.90 4.95
C GLN A 55 10.89 -9.14 5.12
N LEU A 56 10.83 -7.92 5.64
CA LEU A 56 11.97 -7.13 6.09
C LEU A 56 11.71 -6.69 7.54
N LEU A 57 12.65 -6.95 8.44
CA LEU A 57 12.55 -6.58 9.87
C LEU A 57 11.27 -7.08 10.57
N GLY A 58 10.74 -8.23 10.17
CA GLY A 58 9.50 -8.78 10.73
C GLY A 58 8.21 -8.26 10.07
N VAL A 59 8.32 -7.34 9.12
CA VAL A 59 7.19 -6.71 8.43
C VAL A 59 7.07 -7.24 7.01
N SER A 60 5.85 -7.61 6.60
CA SER A 60 5.58 -8.21 5.29
C SER A 60 4.46 -7.48 4.57
N TYR A 61 4.60 -7.30 3.27
CA TYR A 61 3.50 -6.80 2.43
C TYR A 61 2.45 -7.90 2.23
N GLU A 62 1.23 -7.65 2.68
CA GLU A 62 0.14 -8.63 2.60
C GLU A 62 -0.78 -8.41 1.39
N ALA A 63 -1.30 -7.18 1.22
CA ALA A 63 -2.26 -6.87 0.17
C ALA A 63 -2.31 -5.38 -0.22
N GLU A 64 -2.79 -5.14 -1.44
CA GLU A 64 -3.22 -3.85 -1.99
C GLU A 64 -4.59 -4.02 -2.68
N GLY A 65 -5.21 -2.92 -3.10
CA GLY A 65 -6.51 -2.92 -3.78
C GLY A 65 -6.78 -1.64 -4.56
N SER A 66 -8.01 -1.12 -4.54
CA SER A 66 -8.53 0.08 -5.19
C SER A 66 -9.46 0.95 -4.32
N ALA A 67 -10.02 0.42 -3.24
CA ALA A 67 -10.59 1.20 -2.12
C ALA A 67 -10.49 0.43 -0.79
N CYS A 68 -10.45 1.13 0.34
CA CYS A 68 -10.55 0.53 1.67
C CYS A 68 -11.66 1.21 2.47
N ILE A 69 -12.50 0.41 3.14
CA ILE A 69 -13.54 0.89 4.07
C ILE A 69 -13.32 0.19 5.41
N ALA A 70 -13.13 0.96 6.47
CA ALA A 70 -13.07 0.46 7.84
C ALA A 70 -14.32 0.96 8.59
N LEU A 71 -15.15 0.04 9.07
CA LEU A 71 -16.42 0.36 9.76
C LEU A 71 -16.24 0.34 11.28
N ALA A 72 -15.42 -0.58 11.78
CA ALA A 72 -15.10 -0.75 13.20
C ALA A 72 -13.74 -1.47 13.35
N PRO A 73 -13.13 -1.51 14.54
CA PRO A 73 -11.96 -2.36 14.78
C PRO A 73 -12.23 -3.79 14.32
N LYS A 74 -11.29 -4.39 13.58
CA LYS A 74 -11.39 -5.73 12.96
C LYS A 74 -12.47 -5.88 11.87
N ILE A 75 -13.24 -4.83 11.54
CA ILE A 75 -14.25 -4.85 10.48
C ILE A 75 -13.83 -3.87 9.39
N HIS A 76 -13.06 -4.37 8.43
CA HIS A 76 -12.62 -3.60 7.27
C HIS A 76 -12.71 -4.45 6.00
N TYR A 77 -12.81 -3.77 4.87
CA TYR A 77 -12.84 -4.38 3.55
C TYR A 77 -11.89 -3.63 2.61
N ILE A 78 -11.12 -4.40 1.85
CA ILE A 78 -10.25 -3.90 0.80
C ILE A 78 -10.81 -4.41 -0.51
N TYR A 79 -11.28 -3.46 -1.32
CA TYR A 79 -11.74 -3.75 -2.67
C TYR A 79 -10.51 -3.89 -3.56
N ASN A 80 -10.26 -5.08 -4.09
CA ASN A 80 -9.20 -5.31 -5.08
C ASN A 80 -9.82 -5.72 -6.42
N PRO A 81 -10.07 -4.78 -7.33
CA PRO A 81 -10.58 -5.10 -8.64
C PRO A 81 -9.52 -5.89 -9.38
N LEU A 82 -9.96 -7.00 -9.97
CA LEU A 82 -9.20 -7.70 -11.00
C LEU A 82 -8.74 -6.71 -12.07
N PRO A 83 -7.68 -7.01 -12.86
CA PRO A 83 -6.90 -6.06 -13.65
C PRO A 83 -7.62 -5.07 -14.58
N ASN A 84 -8.95 -5.18 -14.75
CA ASN A 84 -9.75 -4.40 -15.69
C ASN A 84 -10.76 -3.42 -15.04
N GLU A 85 -10.79 -3.22 -13.73
CA GLU A 85 -11.63 -2.17 -13.13
C GLU A 85 -10.83 -1.19 -12.25
N ILE A 86 -10.80 0.07 -12.69
CA ILE A 86 -9.99 1.16 -12.15
C ILE A 86 -10.62 1.71 -10.86
N LYS A 87 -9.80 1.97 -9.82
CA LYS A 87 -9.85 3.13 -8.88
C LYS A 87 -8.81 3.00 -7.73
N LYS A 88 -8.55 4.08 -7.00
CA LYS A 88 -7.33 4.40 -6.19
C LYS A 88 -7.14 3.71 -4.82
N ILE A 89 -5.96 3.13 -4.49
CA ILE A 89 -5.71 2.57 -3.14
C ILE A 89 -4.41 2.85 -2.38
N THR A 90 -4.63 2.63 -1.08
CA THR A 90 -3.97 2.20 0.16
C THR A 90 -3.14 0.89 0.25
N ILE A 91 -1.97 0.94 0.87
CA ILE A 91 -1.06 -0.18 1.21
C ILE A 91 -1.26 -0.64 2.67
N ILE A 92 -1.24 -1.95 2.91
CA ILE A 92 -1.11 -2.55 4.25
C ILE A 92 0.36 -2.90 4.53
N VAL A 93 0.85 -2.56 5.73
CA VAL A 93 2.14 -2.93 6.32
C VAL A 93 1.89 -3.82 7.52
#